data_AF-A0A934Q5L0-F1
#
_entry.id   AF-A0A934Q5L0-F1
#
_cell.length_a   1.000
_cell.length_b   1.000
_cell.length_c   1.000
_cell.angle_alpha   90.00
_cell.angle_beta   90.00
_cell.angle_gamma   90.00
#
_symmetry.space_group_name_H-M   'P 1'
#
loop_
_entity.id
_entity.type
_entity.pdbx_description
1 polymer ?
#
loop_
_entity_poly.entity_id
_entity_poly.type
_entity_poly.pdbx_seq_one_letter_code
_entity_poly.pdbx_strand_id
1 'polypeptide(L)'
;MFDDAGRLLGCSEIAFPEHLVAHEYEGDRHRTEPAQWNRDIRKYRDYGSAGWEVIRVTSQLLYVRANELREQTFDALRRHGWTPPGYSRGGGEIGDASVRFAVLKRT
;
A
#
# COMPACT_ATOMS: atom_id res chain seq x y z
N MET A 1 -0.27 -9.07 6.56
CA MET A 1 -0.79 -7.95 7.37
C MET A 1 -1.36 -8.50 8.65
N PHE A 2 -1.04 -7.86 9.76
CA PHE A 2 -1.42 -8.29 11.10
C PHE A 2 -2.10 -7.13 11.84
N ASP A 3 -2.95 -7.44 12.81
CA ASP A 3 -3.38 -6.48 13.82
C ASP A 3 -2.38 -6.41 15.00
N ASP A 4 -2.61 -5.51 15.94
CA ASP A 4 -1.76 -5.31 17.13
C ASP A 4 -1.65 -6.56 18.01
N ALA A 5 -2.62 -7.47 17.93
CA ALA A 5 -2.62 -8.75 18.64
C ALA A 5 -1.85 -9.85 17.88
N GLY A 6 -1.25 -9.54 16.72
CA GLY A 6 -0.49 -10.47 15.90
C GLY A 6 -1.34 -11.43 15.08
N ARG A 7 -2.66 -11.20 14.95
CA ARG A 7 -3.54 -12.04 14.13
C ARG A 7 -3.38 -11.67 12.66
N LEU A 8 -3.21 -12.67 11.80
CA LEU A 8 -3.15 -12.48 10.35
C LEU A 8 -4.50 -11.98 9.81
N LEU A 9 -4.49 -10.80 9.20
CA LEU A 9 -5.66 -10.19 8.55
C LEU A 9 -5.76 -10.57 7.08
N GLY A 10 -4.61 -10.79 6.43
CA GLY A 10 -4.52 -11.10 5.01
C GLY A 10 -3.12 -10.85 4.47
N CYS A 11 -2.92 -11.17 3.19
CA CYS A 11 -1.71 -10.87 2.44
C CYS A 11 -2.02 -9.85 1.35
N SER A 12 -1.13 -8.88 1.18
CA SER A 12 -1.19 -7.89 0.09
C SER A 12 -0.02 -8.07 -0.85
N GLU A 13 -0.16 -7.62 -2.10
CA GLU A 13 0.90 -7.71 -3.09
C GLU A 13 2.15 -6.99 -2.61
N ILE A 14 2.01 -5.76 -2.13
CA ILE A 14 3.10 -4.94 -1.59
C ILE A 14 2.67 -4.34 -0.25
N ALA A 15 3.57 -4.32 0.72
CA ALA A 15 3.37 -3.79 2.06
C ALA A 15 4.51 -2.85 2.46
N PHE A 16 4.20 -1.79 3.18
CA PHE A 16 5.14 -0.93 3.91
C PHE A 16 4.83 -1.04 5.41
N PRO A 17 5.31 -2.10 6.10
CA PRO A 17 4.83 -2.43 7.44
C PRO A 17 5.15 -1.37 8.50
N GLU A 18 6.28 -0.68 8.37
CA GLU A 18 6.69 0.40 9.29
C GLU A 18 5.71 1.58 9.28
N HIS A 19 4.91 1.72 8.22
CA HIS A 19 3.97 2.81 8.01
C HIS A 19 2.53 2.33 7.84
N LEU A 20 2.23 1.04 8.07
CA LEU A 20 0.89 0.48 7.89
C LEU A 20 0.24 0.80 6.52
N VAL A 21 1.04 0.94 5.46
CA VAL A 21 0.52 1.17 4.08
C VAL A 21 0.62 -0.12 3.28
N ALA A 22 -0.39 -0.40 2.46
CA ALA A 22 -0.42 -1.58 1.60
C ALA A 22 -0.93 -1.24 0.19
N HIS A 23 -0.41 -1.93 -0.83
CA HIS A 23 -0.98 -1.91 -2.17
C HIS A 23 -1.69 -3.22 -2.47
N GLU A 24 -2.87 -3.12 -3.06
CA GLU A 24 -3.65 -4.26 -3.54
C GLU A 24 -4.05 -4.02 -4.98
N TYR A 25 -3.67 -4.93 -5.87
CA TYR A 25 -4.03 -4.81 -7.28
C TYR A 25 -5.50 -5.17 -7.50
N GLU A 26 -6.24 -4.35 -8.23
CA GLU A 26 -7.65 -4.55 -8.58
C GLU A 26 -7.77 -5.04 -10.01
N GLY A 27 -7.54 -6.34 -10.22
CA GLY A 27 -7.75 -6.97 -11.52
C GLY A 27 -9.24 -7.25 -11.80
N ASP A 28 -9.62 -7.34 -13.08
CA ASP A 28 -11.01 -7.58 -13.50
C ASP A 28 -11.64 -8.84 -12.90
N ARG A 29 -10.81 -9.85 -12.57
CA ARG A 29 -11.25 -11.07 -11.89
C ARG A 29 -11.83 -10.79 -10.50
N HIS A 30 -11.28 -9.82 -9.77
CA HIS A 30 -11.73 -9.46 -8.42
C HIS A 30 -13.17 -8.94 -8.43
N ARG A 31 -13.59 -8.34 -9.54
CA ARG A 31 -14.91 -7.73 -9.69
C ARG A 31 -15.96 -8.69 -10.26
N THR A 32 -15.53 -9.79 -10.87
CA THR A 32 -16.42 -10.74 -11.55
C THR A 32 -16.64 -12.04 -10.76
N GLU A 33 -15.85 -12.32 -9.72
CA GLU A 33 -16.04 -13.46 -8.81
C GLU A 33 -16.64 -13.01 -7.46
N PRO A 34 -17.92 -13.31 -7.16
CA PRO A 34 -18.60 -12.82 -5.95
C PRO A 34 -17.96 -13.27 -4.62
N ALA A 35 -17.38 -14.47 -4.58
CA ALA A 35 -16.74 -15.00 -3.39
C ALA A 35 -15.46 -14.23 -3.06
N GLN A 36 -14.62 -13.99 -4.08
CA GLN A 36 -13.43 -13.15 -3.96
C GLN A 36 -13.80 -11.72 -3.59
N TRP A 37 -14.77 -11.11 -4.29
CA TRP A 37 -15.24 -9.75 -4.01
C TRP A 37 -15.63 -9.55 -2.54
N ASN A 38 -16.48 -10.44 -2.00
CA ASN A 38 -16.93 -10.36 -0.62
C ASN A 38 -15.80 -10.58 0.39
N ARG A 39 -14.82 -11.43 0.07
CA ARG A 39 -13.62 -11.64 0.90
C ARG A 39 -12.75 -10.40 0.93
N ASP A 40 -12.51 -9.77 -0.23
CA ASP A 40 -11.66 -8.59 -0.33
C ASP A 40 -12.30 -7.38 0.37
N ILE A 41 -13.62 -7.19 0.29
CA ILE A 41 -14.35 -6.19 1.10
C ILE A 41 -14.10 -6.37 2.60
N ARG A 42 -14.23 -7.60 3.12
CA ARG A 42 -13.99 -7.88 4.54
C ARG A 42 -12.54 -7.61 4.92
N LYS A 43 -11.59 -8.02 4.06
CA LYS A 43 -10.16 -7.77 4.24
C LYS A 43 -9.87 -6.27 4.35
N TYR A 44 -10.41 -5.43 3.47
CA TYR A 44 -10.19 -3.98 3.52
C TYR A 44 -10.76 -3.33 4.78
N ARG A 45 -11.95 -3.76 5.22
CA ARG A 45 -12.53 -3.32 6.49
C ARG A 45 -11.63 -3.69 7.67
N ASP A 46 -11.15 -4.93 7.71
CA ASP A 46 -10.34 -5.43 8.82
C ASP A 46 -8.97 -4.75 8.84
N TYR A 47 -8.40 -4.47 7.66
CA TYR A 47 -7.17 -3.67 7.53
C TYR A 47 -7.36 -2.25 8.07
N GLY A 48 -8.42 -1.55 7.62
CA GLY A 48 -8.70 -0.19 8.11
C GLY A 48 -8.93 -0.14 9.62
N SER A 49 -9.57 -1.18 10.18
CA SER A 49 -9.78 -1.31 11.63
C SER A 49 -8.47 -1.50 12.41
N ALA A 50 -7.45 -2.04 11.75
CA ALA A 50 -6.10 -2.22 12.29
C ALA A 50 -5.14 -1.08 11.88
N GLY A 51 -5.67 0.06 11.41
CA GLY A 51 -4.86 1.24 11.04
C GLY A 51 -4.16 1.14 9.69
N TRP A 52 -4.35 0.06 8.94
CA TRP A 52 -3.76 -0.07 7.61
C TRP A 52 -4.46 0.81 6.58
N GLU A 53 -3.69 1.59 5.82
CA GLU A 53 -4.17 2.30 4.64
C GLU A 53 -3.89 1.49 3.37
N VAL A 54 -4.97 1.10 2.67
CA VAL A 54 -4.89 0.29 1.45
C VAL A 54 -5.05 1.17 0.22
N ILE A 55 -4.00 1.27 -0.58
CA ILE A 55 -4.05 1.86 -1.91
C ILE A 55 -4.47 0.76 -2.89
N ARG A 56 -5.66 0.94 -3.47
CA ARG A 56 -6.23 0.02 -4.46
C ARG A 56 -5.69 0.40 -5.84
N VAL A 57 -4.85 -0.47 -6.40
CA VAL A 57 -4.09 -0.20 -7.62
C VAL A 57 -4.80 -0.83 -8.81
N THR A 58 -5.36 -0.02 -9.71
CA THR A 58 -5.93 -0.51 -10.98
C THR A 58 -4.85 -0.66 -12.05
N SER A 59 -5.14 -1.38 -13.12
CA SER A 59 -4.27 -1.45 -14.31
C SER A 59 -3.97 -0.06 -14.89
N GLN A 60 -4.95 0.84 -14.92
CA GLN A 60 -4.76 2.20 -15.41
C GLN A 60 -3.79 2.99 -14.50
N LEU A 61 -3.93 2.85 -13.18
CA LEU A 61 -3.04 3.52 -12.22
C LEU A 61 -1.61 2.98 -12.32
N LEU A 62 -1.47 1.66 -12.47
CA LEU A 62 -0.18 0.99 -12.57
C LEU A 62 0.56 1.27 -13.89
N TYR A 63 -0.12 1.16 -15.03
CA TYR A 63 0.53 1.18 -16.34
C TYR A 63 0.48 2.53 -17.05
N VAL A 64 -0.49 3.39 -16.73
CA VAL A 64 -0.71 4.66 -17.44
C VAL A 64 -0.46 5.86 -16.54
N ARG A 65 -0.90 5.80 -15.28
CA ARG A 65 -0.86 6.93 -14.33
C ARG A 65 0.14 6.69 -13.19
N ALA A 66 1.30 6.12 -13.51
CA ALA A 66 2.30 5.72 -12.50
C ALA A 66 2.78 6.87 -11.59
N ASN A 67 2.81 8.11 -12.09
CA ASN A 67 3.14 9.29 -11.26
C ASN A 67 2.10 9.54 -10.18
N GLU A 68 0.81 9.35 -10.49
CA GLU A 68 -0.25 9.47 -9.51
C GLU A 68 -0.22 8.33 -8.50
N LEU A 69 0.08 7.11 -8.93
CA LEU A 69 0.29 6.00 -8.00
C LEU A 69 1.40 6.33 -7.00
N ARG A 70 2.51 6.88 -7.50
CA ARG A 70 3.66 7.30 -6.71
C ARG A 70 3.28 8.41 -5.73
N GLU A 71 2.53 9.42 -6.16
CA GLU A 71 2.05 10.50 -5.30
C GLU A 71 1.11 9.99 -4.21
N GLN A 72 0.13 9.14 -4.56
CA GLN A 72 -0.76 8.50 -3.59
C GLN A 72 0.03 7.68 -2.56
N THR A 73 1.03 6.93 -3.01
CA THR A 73 1.91 6.15 -2.14
C THR A 73 2.66 7.06 -1.16
N PHE A 74 3.31 8.11 -1.66
CA PHE A 74 4.06 9.02 -0.79
C PHE A 74 3.16 9.79 0.17
N ASP A 75 1.98 10.20 -0.26
CA ASP A 75 1.04 10.90 0.61
C ASP A 75 0.49 9.99 1.71
N ALA A 76 0.21 8.72 1.39
CA ALA A 76 -0.14 7.72 2.40
C ALA A 76 1.02 7.53 3.38
N LEU A 77 2.23 7.27 2.90
CA LEU A 77 3.40 7.09 3.75
C LEU A 77 3.61 8.30 4.69
N ARG A 78 3.48 9.53 4.20
CA ARG A 78 3.58 10.76 5.01
C ARG A 78 2.49 10.88 6.05
N ARG A 79 1.23 10.55 5.71
CA ARG A 79 0.13 10.49 6.69
C ARG A 79 0.42 9.51 7.82
N HIS A 80 1.17 8.45 7.52
CA HIS A 80 1.56 7.40 8.46
C HIS A 80 3.00 7.56 8.98
N GLY A 81 3.47 8.82 9.08
CA GLY A 81 4.68 9.17 9.81
C GLY A 81 5.99 8.99 9.05
N TRP A 82 5.95 8.61 7.77
CA TRP A 82 7.16 8.63 6.95
C TRP A 82 7.60 10.07 6.70
N THR A 83 8.83 10.38 7.09
CA THR A 83 9.47 11.66 6.80
C THR A 83 10.45 11.44 5.65
N PRO A 84 10.28 12.10 4.49
CA PRO A 84 11.25 11.99 3.42
C PRO A 84 12.61 12.51 3.92
N PRO A 85 13.72 11.77 3.69
CA PRO A 85 15.04 12.28 4.03
C PRO A 85 15.27 13.62 3.32
N GLY A 86 15.93 14.54 4.04
CA GLY A 86 15.89 15.99 3.83
C GLY A 86 15.88 16.44 2.38
N TYR A 87 14.72 16.87 1.89
CA TYR A 87 14.64 17.72 0.71
C TYR A 87 14.93 19.16 1.14
N SER A 88 16.21 19.48 1.29
CA SER A 88 16.64 20.87 1.43
C SER A 88 16.24 21.62 0.17
N ARG A 89 15.38 22.65 0.27
CA ARG A 89 15.19 23.65 -0.79
C ARG A 89 16.50 24.44 -0.94
N GLY A 90 17.49 23.84 -1.59
CA GLY A 90 18.84 24.38 -1.71
C GLY A 90 19.79 23.21 -1.88
N GLY A 91 20.35 23.09 -3.09
CA GLY A 91 21.05 21.91 -3.59
C GLY A 91 21.97 21.23 -2.56
N GLY A 92 21.76 19.94 -2.37
CA GLY A 92 22.55 19.07 -1.52
C GLY A 92 22.03 17.64 -1.71
N GLU A 93 22.96 16.72 -1.92
CA GLU A 93 22.81 15.31 -2.29
C GLU A 93 21.50 14.62 -1.89
N ILE A 94 20.93 13.89 -2.86
CA ILE A 94 19.90 12.86 -2.65
C ILE A 94 20.49 11.76 -1.77
N GLY A 95 20.39 11.91 -0.45
CA GLY A 95 20.56 10.80 0.48
C GLY A 95 19.56 9.69 0.15
N ASP A 96 19.98 8.44 0.26
CA ASP A 96 19.17 7.26 -0.07
C ASP A 96 17.78 7.32 0.62
N ALA A 97 16.75 7.60 -0.18
CA ALA A 97 15.36 7.70 0.25
C ALA A 97 14.65 6.35 0.18
N SER A 98 15.30 5.30 0.68
CA SER A 98 14.78 3.94 0.59
C SER A 98 13.66 3.70 1.60
N VAL A 99 12.43 3.54 1.11
CA VAL A 99 11.32 3.01 1.91
C VAL A 99 11.35 1.49 1.82
N ARG A 100 11.37 0.81 2.96
CA ARG A 100 11.33 -0.66 2.99
C ARG A 100 9.93 -1.16 2.65
N PHE A 101 9.85 -2.08 1.70
CA PHE A 101 8.62 -2.77 1.37
C PHE A 101 8.82 -4.28 1.34
N ALA A 102 7.72 -5.02 1.50
CA ALA A 102 7.69 -6.47 1.39
C ALA A 102 6.69 -6.89 0.31
N VAL A 103 7.06 -7.87 -0.51
CA VAL A 103 6.17 -8.54 -1.47
C VAL A 103 5.62 -9.79 -0.81
N LEU A 104 4.31 -9.85 -0.53
CA LEU A 104 3.74 -10.89 0.35
C LEU A 104 2.85 -11.91 -0.37
N LYS A 105 2.49 -11.70 -1.63
CA LYS A 105 1.85 -12.72 -2.47
C LYS A 105 2.86 -13.29 -3.45
N ARG A 106 3.20 -14.59 -3.31
CA ARG A 106 3.82 -15.35 -4.41
C ARG A 106 2.70 -15.76 -5.35
N THR A 107 2.83 -15.41 -6.63
CA THR A 107 1.98 -15.95 -7.70
C THR A 107 2.09 -17.46 -7.80
#